data_AF-A0A937Y0A4-F1
#
_entry.id   AF-A0A937Y0A4-F1
#
_cell.length_a   1.000
_cell.length_b   1.000
_cell.length_c   1.000
_cell.angle_alpha   90.00
_cell.angle_beta   90.00
_cell.angle_gamma   90.00
#
_symmetry.space_group_name_H-M   'P 1'
#
loop_
_entity.id
_entity.type
_entity.pdbx_description
1 polymer ?
#
loop_
_entity_poly.entity_id
_entity_poly.type
_entity_poly.pdbx_seq_one_letter_code
_entity_poly.pdbx_strand_id
1 'polypeptide(L)'
;MRWQSWQLAHWGVACGILVWEKLVKKLLNAGSLDANEVRRGEEMFHKEAAVLDAHLAAREYLVNDALTIADFAVASFLEYAQPAAMPVAKYPNIGRWYQRVAALDAWRNTAPKM
;
A
#
# COMPACT_ATOMS: atom_id res chain seq x y z
N MET A 1 -12.49 -11.03 7.95
CA MET A 1 -12.90 -10.17 6.81
C MET A 1 -12.59 -8.68 6.99
N ARG A 2 -12.68 -8.08 8.20
CA ARG A 2 -12.50 -6.62 8.43
C ARG A 2 -11.39 -5.95 7.59
N TRP A 3 -10.14 -6.43 7.68
CA TRP A 3 -9.01 -5.83 6.98
C TRP A 3 -9.05 -5.96 5.46
N GLN A 4 -9.52 -7.10 4.93
CA GLN A 4 -9.65 -7.28 3.48
C GLN A 4 -10.78 -6.41 2.92
N SER A 5 -11.90 -6.30 3.64
CA SER A 5 -13.00 -5.39 3.26
C SER A 5 -12.58 -3.93 3.33
N TRP A 6 -11.88 -3.53 4.40
CA TRP A 6 -11.31 -2.18 4.51
C TRP A 6 -10.29 -1.91 3.41
N GLN A 7 -9.45 -2.90 3.08
CA GLN A 7 -8.48 -2.79 2.00
C GLN A 7 -9.19 -2.49 0.68
N LEU A 8 -10.17 -3.30 0.30
CA LEU A 8 -10.89 -3.16 -0.95
C LEU A 8 -11.62 -1.80 -1.04
N ALA A 9 -12.27 -1.38 0.05
CA ALA A 9 -13.11 -0.19 0.05
C ALA A 9 -12.34 1.13 0.24
N HIS A 10 -11.18 1.11 0.87
CA HIS A 10 -10.47 2.34 1.29
C HIS A 10 -9.00 2.35 0.86
N TRP A 11 -8.18 1.43 1.38
CA TRP A 11 -6.73 1.40 1.14
C TRP A 11 -6.40 1.24 -0.35
N GLY A 12 -7.05 0.30 -1.01
CA GLY A 12 -6.86 0.00 -2.43
C GLY A 12 -7.34 1.13 -3.33
N VAL A 13 -8.40 1.87 -2.94
CA VAL A 13 -8.86 3.05 -3.67
C VAL A 13 -7.80 4.16 -3.58
N ALA A 14 -7.33 4.46 -2.37
CA ALA A 14 -6.31 5.49 -2.15
C ALA A 14 -5.00 5.19 -2.89
N CYS A 15 -4.48 3.97 -2.72
CA CYS A 15 -3.25 3.54 -3.38
C CYS A 15 -3.44 3.43 -4.90
N GLY A 16 -4.58 2.91 -5.36
CA GLY A 16 -4.89 2.71 -6.77
C GLY A 16 -4.90 4.01 -7.58
N ILE A 17 -5.41 5.11 -7.01
CA ILE A 17 -5.36 6.43 -7.65
C ILE A 17 -3.90 6.87 -7.88
N LEU A 18 -3.05 6.73 -6.85
CA LEU A 18 -1.64 7.11 -6.95
C LEU A 18 -0.88 6.21 -7.92
N VAL A 19 -1.14 4.90 -7.92
CA VAL A 19 -0.56 3.96 -8.89
C VAL A 19 -0.99 4.33 -10.31
N TRP A 20 -2.27 4.62 -10.52
CA TRP A 20 -2.76 5.01 -11.84
C TRP A 20 -2.10 6.29 -12.34
N GLU A 21 -2.19 7.37 -11.55
CA GLU A 21 -1.72 8.69 -11.93
C GLU A 21 -0.19 8.78 -12.06
N LYS A 22 0.55 8.22 -11.08
CA LYS A 22 2.00 8.43 -10.98
C LYS A 22 2.84 7.33 -11.63
N LEU A 23 2.28 6.15 -11.85
CA LEU A 23 3.00 5.01 -12.43
C LEU A 23 2.38 4.54 -13.76
N VAL A 24 1.11 4.14 -13.77
CA VAL A 24 0.51 3.48 -14.94
C VAL A 24 0.42 4.42 -16.14
N LYS A 25 -0.03 5.68 -15.95
CA LYS A 25 -0.06 6.66 -17.04
C LYS A 25 1.31 6.87 -17.69
N LYS A 26 2.37 6.89 -16.89
CA LYS A 26 3.75 6.99 -17.37
C LYS A 26 4.17 5.76 -18.18
N LEU A 27 3.85 4.55 -17.69
CA LEU A 27 4.19 3.30 -18.37
C LEU A 27 3.43 3.10 -19.69
N LEU A 28 2.16 3.53 -19.74
CA LEU A 28 1.29 3.36 -20.90
C LEU A 28 1.25 4.58 -21.83
N ASN A 29 2.02 5.64 -21.52
CA ASN A 29 1.97 6.92 -22.21
C ASN A 29 0.53 7.50 -22.34
N ALA A 30 -0.28 7.30 -21.29
CA ALA A 30 -1.71 7.59 -21.27
C ALA A 30 -2.05 9.05 -20.87
N GLY A 31 -1.20 10.00 -21.27
CA GLY A 31 -1.35 11.42 -20.96
C GLY A 31 -0.67 11.86 -19.66
N SER A 32 -0.81 13.15 -19.34
CA SER A 32 -0.23 13.76 -18.15
C SER A 32 -0.96 13.38 -16.85
N LEU A 33 -0.28 13.54 -15.72
CA LEU A 33 -0.89 13.41 -14.40
C LEU A 33 -2.02 14.43 -14.24
N ASP A 34 -3.12 14.01 -13.63
CA ASP A 34 -4.16 14.92 -13.17
C ASP A 34 -3.85 15.34 -11.73
N ALA A 35 -3.54 16.62 -11.53
CA ALA A 35 -3.19 17.16 -10.22
C ALA A 35 -4.32 17.05 -9.20
N ASN A 36 -5.59 17.09 -9.63
CA ASN A 36 -6.74 16.94 -8.73
C ASN A 36 -6.87 15.51 -8.23
N GLU A 37 -6.70 14.53 -9.12
CA GLU A 37 -6.73 13.11 -8.73
C GLU A 37 -5.52 12.73 -7.88
N VAL A 38 -4.33 13.25 -8.19
CA VAL A 38 -3.15 13.07 -7.33
C VAL A 38 -3.42 13.60 -5.92
N ARG A 39 -3.93 14.83 -5.78
CA ARG A 39 -4.27 15.41 -4.48
C ARG A 39 -5.32 14.56 -3.75
N ARG A 40 -6.37 14.13 -4.45
CA ARG A 40 -7.41 13.25 -3.88
C ARG A 40 -6.83 11.93 -3.38
N GLY A 41 -5.96 11.30 -4.17
CA GLY A 41 -5.26 10.08 -3.81
C GLY A 41 -4.37 10.26 -2.58
N GLU A 42 -3.63 11.37 -2.48
CA GLU A 42 -2.77 11.68 -1.34
C GLU A 42 -3.55 11.95 -0.06
N GLU A 43 -4.64 12.72 -0.13
CA GLU A 43 -5.54 12.98 1.01
C GLU A 43 -6.14 11.68 1.55
N MET A 44 -6.66 10.83 0.65
CA MET A 44 -7.19 9.51 1.02
C MET A 44 -6.10 8.60 1.58
N PHE A 45 -4.91 8.58 0.95
CA PHE A 45 -3.79 7.78 1.42
C PHE A 45 -3.38 8.17 2.83
N HIS A 46 -3.28 9.48 3.11
CA HIS A 46 -2.88 9.96 4.43
C HIS A 46 -3.87 9.55 5.52
N LYS A 47 -5.17 9.62 5.22
CA LYS A 47 -6.23 9.18 6.14
C LYS A 47 -6.13 7.68 6.45
N GLU A 48 -6.04 6.84 5.42
CA GLU A 48 -6.03 5.39 5.61
C GLU A 48 -4.70 4.86 6.14
N ALA A 49 -3.58 5.47 5.76
CA ALA A 49 -2.26 5.16 6.32
C ALA A 49 -2.18 5.49 7.82
N ALA A 50 -2.81 6.57 8.28
CA ALA A 50 -2.88 6.87 9.71
C ALA A 50 -3.62 5.78 10.50
N VAL A 51 -4.71 5.24 9.95
CA VAL A 51 -5.46 4.12 10.56
C VAL A 51 -4.61 2.86 10.62
N LEU A 52 -3.94 2.52 9.52
CA LEU A 52 -3.10 1.33 9.42
C LEU A 52 -1.88 1.41 10.34
N ASP A 53 -1.18 2.55 10.34
CA ASP A 53 0.01 2.78 11.16
C ASP A 53 -0.33 2.71 12.65
N ALA A 54 -1.43 3.35 13.07
CA ALA A 54 -1.91 3.29 14.45
C ALA A 54 -2.27 1.86 14.88
N HIS A 55 -2.90 1.08 14.01
CA HIS A 55 -3.21 -0.32 14.29
C HIS A 55 -1.94 -1.18 14.48
N LEU A 56 -0.92 -0.92 13.65
CA LEU A 56 0.36 -1.61 13.65
C LEU A 56 1.32 -1.15 14.75
N ALA A 57 0.99 -0.08 15.49
CA ALA A 57 1.87 0.48 16.54
C ALA A 57 2.30 -0.57 17.58
N ALA A 58 1.40 -1.47 17.97
CA ALA A 58 1.66 -2.53 18.95
C ALA A 58 1.44 -3.94 18.38
N ARG A 59 1.46 -4.11 17.05
CA ARG A 59 1.16 -5.38 16.38
C ARG A 59 2.20 -5.74 15.35
N GLU A 60 2.47 -7.04 15.25
CA GLU A 60 3.36 -7.57 14.23
C GLU A 60 2.66 -7.81 12.89
N TYR A 61 1.38 -8.18 12.94
CA TYR A 61 0.52 -8.50 11.79
C TYR A 61 -0.85 -7.85 11.95
N LEU A 62 -1.66 -7.89 10.90
CA LEU A 62 -2.97 -7.23 10.90
C LEU A 62 -4.01 -7.94 11.78
N VAL A 63 -3.90 -9.25 11.95
CA VAL A 63 -4.88 -10.09 12.67
C VAL A 63 -4.17 -10.87 13.78
N ASN A 64 -4.42 -10.47 15.03
CA ASN A 64 -3.78 -11.05 16.22
C ASN A 64 -2.25 -11.13 16.05
N ASP A 65 -1.67 -12.28 16.37
CA ASP A 65 -0.23 -12.48 16.50
C ASP A 65 0.34 -13.36 15.37
N ALA A 66 -0.37 -13.50 14.26
CA ALA A 66 0.02 -14.38 13.15
C ALA A 66 -0.17 -13.72 11.78
N LEU A 67 0.71 -14.09 10.85
CA LEU A 67 0.60 -13.74 9.44
C LEU A 67 -0.68 -14.35 8.85
N THR A 68 -1.47 -13.55 8.13
CA THR A 68 -2.68 -14.02 7.45
C THR A 68 -2.78 -13.47 6.04
N ILE A 69 -3.76 -13.96 5.26
CA ILE A 69 -4.07 -13.40 3.94
C ILE A 69 -4.39 -11.89 3.98
N ALA A 70 -4.83 -11.35 5.12
CA ALA A 70 -5.05 -9.92 5.26
C ALA A 70 -3.75 -9.13 5.08
N ASP A 71 -2.63 -9.63 5.59
CA ASP A 71 -1.34 -8.97 5.47
C ASP A 71 -0.90 -8.87 4.01
N PHE A 72 -1.00 -9.99 3.28
CA PHE A 72 -0.69 -10.03 1.85
C PHE A 72 -1.57 -9.09 1.03
N ALA A 73 -2.88 -9.09 1.29
CA ALA A 73 -3.83 -8.24 0.59
C ALA A 73 -3.49 -6.75 0.74
N VAL A 74 -3.21 -6.29 1.97
CA VAL A 74 -2.87 -4.87 2.23
C VAL A 74 -1.48 -4.52 1.74
N ALA A 75 -0.49 -5.40 1.95
CA ALA A 75 0.91 -5.14 1.60
C ALA A 75 1.15 -5.05 0.08
N SER A 76 0.28 -5.66 -0.74
CA SER A 76 0.45 -5.73 -2.19
C SER A 76 0.56 -4.36 -2.87
N PHE A 77 -0.11 -3.34 -2.33
CA PHE A 77 -0.01 -1.98 -2.84
C PHE A 77 1.32 -1.29 -2.51
N LEU A 78 2.01 -1.72 -1.44
CA LEU A 78 3.28 -1.12 -1.02
C LEU A 78 4.46 -1.50 -1.92
N GLU A 79 4.33 -2.57 -2.72
CA GLU A 79 5.28 -2.88 -3.79
C GLU A 79 5.40 -1.71 -4.80
N TYR A 80 4.31 -0.95 -4.97
CA TYR A 80 4.27 0.21 -5.85
C TYR A 80 4.57 1.53 -5.13
N ALA A 81 4.89 1.51 -3.84
CA ALA A 81 5.06 2.73 -3.05
C ALA A 81 6.16 3.65 -3.60
N GLN A 82 7.34 3.09 -3.91
CA GLN A 82 8.43 3.83 -4.51
C GLN A 82 8.12 4.31 -5.94
N PRO A 83 7.73 3.43 -6.90
CA PRO A 83 7.50 3.85 -8.27
C PRO A 83 6.29 4.79 -8.42
N ALA A 84 5.31 4.73 -7.52
CA ALA A 84 4.17 5.66 -7.48
C ALA A 84 4.38 6.85 -6.51
N ALA A 85 5.59 7.03 -5.95
CA ALA A 85 5.91 8.10 -5.00
C ALA A 85 4.86 8.28 -3.88
N MET A 86 4.42 7.17 -3.27
CA MET A 86 3.51 7.19 -2.14
C MET A 86 4.23 7.69 -0.87
N PRO A 87 3.60 8.53 -0.03
CA PRO A 87 4.25 9.14 1.12
C PRO A 87 4.32 8.21 2.34
N VAL A 88 4.74 6.95 2.15
CA VAL A 88 4.79 5.90 3.19
C VAL A 88 5.82 6.23 4.28
N ALA A 89 6.86 7.00 3.97
CA ALA A 89 7.93 7.35 4.93
C ALA A 89 7.43 8.08 6.19
N LYS A 90 6.23 8.67 6.16
CA LYS A 90 5.59 9.30 7.32
C LYS A 90 5.00 8.28 8.33
N TYR A 91 4.98 6.99 7.98
CA TYR A 91 4.27 5.93 8.70
C TYR A 91 5.23 4.78 9.05
N PRO A 92 6.00 4.91 10.15
CA PRO A 92 7.08 3.98 10.47
C PRO A 92 6.59 2.57 10.83
N ASN A 93 5.38 2.42 11.39
CA ASN A 93 4.84 1.11 11.74
C ASN A 93 4.43 0.34 10.47
N ILE A 94 3.90 1.04 9.46
CA ILE A 94 3.68 0.47 8.13
C ILE A 94 5.01 -0.01 7.53
N GLY A 95 6.05 0.83 7.58
CA GLY A 95 7.37 0.48 7.08
C GLY A 95 7.94 -0.79 7.72
N ARG A 96 7.94 -0.86 9.06
CA ARG A 96 8.39 -2.03 9.83
C ARG A 96 7.60 -3.30 9.47
N TRP A 97 6.28 -3.19 9.43
CA TRP A 97 5.41 -4.31 9.10
C TRP A 97 5.63 -4.80 7.66
N TYR A 98 5.71 -3.90 6.69
CA TYR A 98 5.93 -4.25 5.29
C TYR A 98 7.30 -4.90 5.06
N GLN A 99 8.36 -4.41 5.72
CA GLN A 99 9.68 -5.06 5.67
C GLN A 99 9.61 -6.54 6.09
N ARG A 100 8.83 -6.85 7.13
CA ARG A 100 8.61 -8.23 7.57
C ARG A 100 7.89 -9.07 6.50
N VAL A 101 6.83 -8.53 5.91
CA VAL A 101 6.07 -9.23 4.85
C VAL A 101 6.94 -9.43 3.60
N ALA A 102 7.67 -8.40 3.17
CA ALA A 102 8.55 -8.43 2.01
C ALA A 102 9.77 -9.37 2.17
N ALA A 103 10.15 -9.69 3.41
CA ALA A 103 11.21 -10.65 3.70
C ALA A 103 10.79 -12.11 3.51
N LEU A 104 9.49 -12.41 3.40
CA LEU A 104 9.00 -13.77 3.20
C LEU A 104 9.42 -14.32 1.84
N ASP A 105 9.91 -15.56 1.78
CA ASP A 105 10.26 -16.21 0.51
C ASP A 105 9.07 -16.25 -0.46
N ALA A 106 7.87 -16.51 0.06
CA ALA A 106 6.65 -16.48 -0.72
C ALA A 106 6.39 -15.11 -1.37
N TRP A 107 6.73 -14.01 -0.69
CA TRP A 107 6.63 -12.66 -1.25
C TRP A 107 7.71 -12.41 -2.29
N ARG A 108 8.97 -12.69 -1.96
CA ARG A 108 10.12 -12.47 -2.85
C ARG A 108 9.99 -13.23 -4.17
N ASN A 109 9.34 -14.40 -4.14
CA ASN A 109 9.09 -15.22 -5.32
C ASN A 109 7.98 -14.68 -6.24
N THR A 110 7.21 -13.65 -5.83
CA THR A 110 6.21 -12.99 -6.70
C THR A 110 6.81 -11.85 -7.53
N ALA A 111 7.97 -11.32 -7.11
CA ALA A 111 8.65 -10.27 -7.84
C ALA A 111 8.96 -10.76 -9.26
N PRO A 112 8.78 -9.91 -10.30
CA PRO A 112 9.16 -10.26 -11.65
C PRO A 112 10.61 -10.73 -11.66
N LYS A 113 10.85 -11.95 -12.16
CA LYS A 113 12.20 -12.41 -12.44
C LYS A 113 12.68 -11.59 -13.64
N MET A 114 13.61 -10.68 -13.38
CA MET A 114 14.38 -10.04 -14.45
C MET A 114 15.22 -11.08 -15.19
#